data_AF-A0A8C5ZBW9-F1
#
_entry.id   AF-A0A8C5ZBW9-F1
#
_cell.length_a   1.000
_cell.length_b   1.000
_cell.length_c   1.000
_cell.angle_alpha   90.00
_cell.angle_beta   90.00
_cell.angle_gamma   90.00
#
_symmetry.space_group_name_H-M   'P 1'
#
loop_
_entity.id
_entity.type
_entity.pdbx_description
1 polymer ?
#
loop_
_entity_poly.entity_id
_entity_poly.type
_entity_poly.pdbx_seq_one_letter_code
_entity_poly.pdbx_strand_id
1 'polypeptide(L)'
;MHLRLLLLAFFLPPKARAGEIIGGHEAKPHSRPYMAYLQFLSQNSLRTCGGFLIREDFVLTAGDSGGPLVCNHVAQGIVSYGNKNGKPPGVYTKVSRFLQWIKETMKSHQEQKTD
;
A
#
# COMPACT_ATOMS: atom_id res chain seq x y z
N MET A 1 8.08 -30.06 38.93
CA MET A 1 7.38 -28.90 38.34
C MET A 1 7.78 -28.64 36.89
N HIS A 2 7.86 -29.67 36.04
CA HIS A 2 8.25 -29.54 34.62
C HIS A 2 7.10 -29.86 33.64
N LEU A 3 6.00 -30.43 34.14
CA LEU A 3 4.85 -30.80 33.32
C LEU A 3 3.97 -29.61 32.89
N ARG A 4 4.10 -28.45 33.57
CA ARG A 4 3.35 -27.23 33.22
C ARG A 4 3.97 -26.43 32.07
N LEU A 5 5.24 -26.64 31.76
CA LEU A 5 5.92 -25.89 30.68
C LEU A 5 5.59 -26.46 29.30
N LEU A 6 5.31 -27.76 29.21
CA LEU A 6 4.96 -28.44 27.94
C LEU A 6 3.56 -28.06 27.42
N LEU A 7 2.62 -27.73 28.31
CA LEU A 7 1.25 -27.34 27.91
C LEU A 7 1.18 -25.93 27.28
N LEU A 8 2.17 -25.06 27.54
CA LEU A 8 2.24 -23.73 26.93
C LEU A 8 2.78 -23.74 25.49
N ALA A 9 3.45 -24.82 25.07
CA ALA A 9 3.95 -24.96 23.70
C ALA A 9 2.82 -25.23 22.68
N PHE A 10 1.66 -25.74 23.14
CA PHE A 10 0.50 -26.04 22.30
C PHE A 10 -0.40 -24.82 22.00
N PHE A 11 -0.24 -23.73 22.76
CA PHE A 11 -0.97 -22.47 22.54
C PHE A 11 -0.21 -21.47 21.66
N LEU A 12 1.01 -21.79 21.22
CA LEU A 12 1.65 -21.00 20.17
C LEU A 12 0.90 -21.26 18.85
N PRO A 13 0.25 -20.25 18.25
CA PRO A 13 -0.36 -20.42 16.95
C PRO A 13 0.71 -20.95 15.99
N PRO A 14 0.36 -21.91 15.11
CA PRO A 14 1.29 -22.39 14.09
C PRO A 14 1.87 -21.17 13.40
N LYS A 15 3.21 -21.06 13.38
CA LYS A 15 3.95 -20.03 12.64
C LYS A 15 3.21 -19.80 11.33
N ALA A 16 2.56 -18.64 11.21
CA ALA A 16 1.93 -18.24 9.96
C ALA A 16 3.06 -18.30 8.92
N ARG A 17 2.97 -19.23 7.97
CA ARG A 17 3.92 -19.28 6.85
C ARG A 17 3.67 -18.01 6.05
N ALA A 18 4.50 -17.00 6.28
CA ALA A 18 4.56 -15.84 5.42
C ALA A 18 4.92 -16.33 4.01
N GLY A 19 3.98 -16.22 3.07
CA GLY A 19 4.23 -16.54 1.67
C GLY A 19 3.29 -17.55 1.01
N GLU A 20 2.20 -17.97 1.64
CA GLU A 20 1.20 -18.79 0.93
C GLU A 20 0.21 -17.89 0.14
N ILE A 21 0.07 -18.14 -1.16
CA ILE A 21 -0.87 -17.43 -2.04
C ILE A 21 -2.29 -17.94 -1.72
N ILE A 22 -3.00 -17.27 -0.81
CA ILE A 22 -4.37 -17.65 -0.44
C ILE A 22 -5.36 -17.20 -1.52
N GLY A 23 -6.01 -18.16 -2.19
CA GLY A 23 -7.07 -17.92 -3.17
C GLY A 23 -6.60 -17.39 -4.53
N GLY A 24 -5.32 -17.54 -4.86
CA GLY A 24 -4.75 -17.14 -6.15
C GLY A 24 -4.45 -18.33 -7.05
N HIS A 25 -4.13 -18.03 -8.32
CA HIS A 25 -3.54 -18.96 -9.27
C HIS A 25 -2.22 -18.37 -9.77
N GLU A 26 -1.27 -19.24 -10.10
CA GLU A 26 -0.01 -18.82 -10.71
C GLU A 26 -0.32 -18.05 -12.00
N ALA A 27 0.30 -16.87 -12.15
CA ALA A 27 0.14 -16.10 -13.36
C ALA A 27 0.79 -16.85 -14.51
N LYS A 28 0.13 -16.86 -15.69
CA LYS A 28 0.77 -17.38 -16.90
C LYS A 28 2.13 -16.66 -17.07
N PRO A 29 3.23 -17.38 -17.33
CA PRO A 29 4.53 -16.78 -17.50
C PRO A 29 4.49 -15.57 -18.45
N HIS A 30 5.13 -14.47 -18.05
CA HIS A 30 5.21 -13.21 -18.78
C HIS A 30 3.87 -12.48 -19.07
N SER A 31 2.75 -12.91 -18.49
CA SER A 31 1.43 -12.28 -18.73
C SER A 31 1.18 -10.96 -17.96
N ARG A 32 2.14 -10.52 -17.13
CA ARG A 32 2.04 -9.32 -16.28
C ARG A 32 3.31 -8.45 -16.42
N PRO A 33 3.57 -7.85 -17.59
CA PRO A 33 4.80 -7.10 -17.85
C PRO A 33 4.95 -5.83 -17.00
N TYR A 34 3.85 -5.33 -16.43
CA TYR A 34 3.79 -4.16 -15.56
C TYR A 34 4.03 -4.48 -14.07
N MET A 35 4.20 -5.76 -13.70
CA MET A 35 4.54 -6.15 -12.34
C MET A 35 6.04 -6.38 -12.22
N ALA A 36 6.67 -5.72 -11.26
CA ALA A 36 8.05 -5.96 -10.90
C ALA A 36 8.13 -6.50 -9.47
N TYR A 37 8.96 -7.53 -9.31
CA TYR A 37 9.40 -8.02 -8.01
C TYR A 37 10.92 -7.92 -7.97
N LEU A 38 11.43 -7.12 -7.04
CA LEU A 38 12.85 -6.90 -6.86
C LEU A 38 13.28 -7.54 -5.56
N GLN A 39 14.37 -8.31 -5.64
CA GLN A 39 15.03 -8.89 -4.49
C GLN A 39 16.49 -8.45 -4.52
N PHE A 40 16.96 -7.82 -3.46
CA PHE A 40 18.31 -7.28 -3.38
C PHE A 40 18.88 -7.43 -1.96
N LEU A 41 20.20 -7.50 -1.85
CA LEU A 41 20.90 -7.53 -0.57
C LEU A 41 21.20 -6.10 -0.14
N SER A 42 20.85 -5.75 1.09
CA SER A 42 21.20 -4.47 1.71
C SER A 42 21.63 -4.72 3.15
N GLN A 43 22.82 -4.26 3.52
CA GLN A 43 23.41 -4.47 4.87
C GLN A 43 23.32 -5.93 5.34
N ASN A 44 23.76 -6.89 4.49
CA ASN A 44 23.64 -8.34 4.72
C ASN A 44 22.22 -8.86 4.99
N SER A 45 21.19 -8.06 4.71
CA SER A 45 19.79 -8.45 4.83
C SER A 45 19.15 -8.50 3.45
N LEU A 46 18.46 -9.61 3.15
CA LEU A 46 17.67 -9.73 1.94
C LEU A 46 16.44 -8.83 2.04
N ARG A 47 16.33 -7.87 1.12
CA ARG A 47 15.19 -6.97 0.98
C ARG A 47 14.40 -7.30 -0.26
N THR A 48 13.10 -7.08 -0.17
CA THR A 48 12.16 -7.36 -1.26
C THR A 48 11.25 -6.16 -1.44
N CYS A 49 11.03 -5.80 -2.70
CA CYS A 49 10.10 -4.75 -3.09
C CYS A 49 9.22 -5.30 -4.21
N GLY A 50 7.96 -4.91 -4.22
CA GLY A 50 7.01 -5.25 -5.27
C GLY A 50 6.24 -4.01 -5.68
N GLY A 51 5.91 -3.91 -6.96
CA GLY A 51 5.14 -2.78 -7.48
C GLY A 51 4.48 -3.09 -8.81
N PHE A 52 3.45 -2.30 -9.13
CA PHE A 52 2.75 -2.35 -10.41
C PHE A 52 2.87 -0.98 -11.11
N LEU A 53 3.37 -0.97 -12.35
CA LEU A 53 3.45 0.23 -13.17
C LEU A 53 2.06 0.60 -13.68
N ILE A 54 1.48 1.69 -13.16
CA ILE A 54 0.18 2.22 -13.61
C ILE A 54 0.39 3.25 -14.73
N ARG A 55 1.52 3.95 -14.71
CA ARG A 55 1.98 4.93 -15.70
C ARG A 55 3.51 4.92 -15.72
N GLU A 56 4.13 5.42 -16.79
CA GLU A 56 5.59 5.46 -16.96
C GLU A 56 6.34 6.06 -15.75
N ASP A 57 5.71 6.99 -15.04
CA ASP A 57 6.24 7.70 -13.87
C ASP A 57 5.58 7.30 -12.53
N PHE A 58 4.68 6.29 -12.53
CA PHE A 58 3.90 5.92 -11.35
C PHE A 58 3.86 4.40 -11.11
N VAL A 59 4.52 3.99 -10.04
CA VAL A 59 4.50 2.61 -9.51
C VAL A 59 3.64 2.59 -8.25
N LEU A 60 2.60 1.77 -8.23
CA LEU A 60 1.77 1.56 -7.06
C LEU A 60 2.42 0.53 -6.12
N THR A 61 2.63 0.92 -4.86
CA THR A 61 3.21 0.09 -3.79
C THR A 61 2.30 0.07 -2.55
N ALA A 62 2.62 -0.78 -1.58
CA ALA A 62 1.86 -0.89 -0.33
C ALA A 62 2.02 0.33 0.62
N GLY A 63 2.83 1.34 0.28
CA GLY A 63 3.17 2.49 1.13
C GLY A 63 2.61 3.85 0.68
N ASP A 64 1.88 3.93 -0.42
CA ASP A 64 1.52 5.21 -1.05
C ASP A 64 0.26 5.90 -0.48
N SER A 65 -0.32 5.40 0.62
CA SER A 65 -1.55 5.97 1.19
C SER A 65 -1.36 7.42 1.62
N GLY A 66 -2.30 8.30 1.24
CA GLY A 66 -2.18 9.76 1.41
C GLY A 66 -1.43 10.48 0.29
N GLY A 67 -0.75 9.75 -0.60
CA GLY A 67 -0.09 10.32 -1.78
C GLY A 67 -1.08 10.82 -2.84
N PRO A 68 -0.66 11.78 -3.70
CA PRO A 68 -1.53 12.33 -4.74
C PRO A 68 -1.60 11.43 -5.99
N LEU A 69 -2.80 11.23 -6.53
CA LEU A 69 -3.02 10.77 -7.89
C LEU A 69 -3.08 12.00 -8.81
N VAL A 70 -2.03 12.19 -9.61
CA VAL A 70 -1.88 13.34 -10.52
C VAL A 70 -2.22 12.94 -11.96
N CYS A 71 -3.08 13.72 -12.61
CA CYS A 71 -3.41 13.59 -14.03
C CYS A 71 -3.35 14.98 -14.68
N ASN A 72 -2.65 15.12 -15.81
CA ASN A 72 -2.44 16.41 -16.49
C ASN A 72 -1.91 17.50 -15.55
N HIS A 73 -0.92 17.16 -14.70
CA HIS A 73 -0.34 18.05 -13.69
C HIS A 73 -1.31 18.53 -12.59
N VAL A 74 -2.51 17.92 -12.48
CA VAL A 74 -3.51 18.26 -11.46
C VAL A 74 -3.72 17.07 -10.51
N ALA A 75 -3.69 17.32 -9.20
CA ALA A 75 -4.06 16.33 -8.20
C ALA A 75 -5.57 16.06 -8.26
N GLN A 76 -5.95 14.88 -8.76
CA GLN A 76 -7.36 14.49 -8.93
C GLN A 76 -7.86 13.57 -7.84
N GLY A 77 -6.96 12.79 -7.24
CA GLY A 77 -7.28 11.84 -6.20
C GLY A 77 -6.22 11.82 -5.10
N ILE A 78 -6.58 11.27 -3.96
CA ILE A 78 -5.66 10.90 -2.89
C ILE A 78 -5.72 9.38 -2.75
N VAL A 79 -4.58 8.71 -2.75
CA VAL A 79 -4.49 7.26 -2.55
C VAL A 79 -5.12 6.91 -1.21
N SER A 80 -6.17 6.09 -1.21
CA SER A 80 -6.84 5.65 0.02
C SER A 80 -6.36 4.25 0.38
N TYR A 81 -6.89 3.24 -0.29
CA TYR A 81 -6.48 1.86 -0.14
C TYR A 81 -6.62 1.15 -1.48
N GLY A 82 -5.84 0.08 -1.64
CA GLY A 82 -5.98 -0.84 -2.75
C GLY A 82 -6.10 -2.24 -2.20
N ASN A 83 -6.46 -3.17 -3.06
CA ASN A 83 -6.25 -4.56 -2.74
C ASN A 83 -4.75 -4.76 -2.44
N LYS A 84 -4.42 -5.35 -1.29
CA LYS A 84 -3.04 -5.73 -0.93
C LYS A 84 -2.32 -6.56 -2.00
N ASN A 85 -3.08 -7.15 -2.91
CA ASN A 85 -2.61 -7.93 -4.05
C ASN A 85 -2.45 -7.10 -5.35
N GLY A 86 -2.56 -5.77 -5.30
CA GLY A 86 -2.49 -4.89 -6.47
C GLY A 86 -3.60 -5.07 -7.50
N LYS A 87 -4.63 -5.87 -7.18
CA LYS A 87 -5.78 -6.10 -8.06
C LYS A 87 -6.65 -4.84 -8.08
N PRO A 88 -6.97 -4.28 -9.26
CA PRO A 88 -7.98 -3.25 -9.37
C PRO A 88 -9.30 -3.69 -8.71
N PRO A 89 -10.07 -2.73 -8.17
CA PRO A 89 -9.81 -1.29 -8.20
C PRO A 89 -8.82 -0.84 -7.10
N GLY A 90 -7.96 0.12 -7.44
CA GLY A 90 -7.39 1.03 -6.44
C GLY A 90 -8.47 2.05 -6.06
N VAL A 91 -8.63 2.32 -4.77
CA VAL A 91 -9.62 3.27 -4.26
C VAL A 91 -8.94 4.58 -3.92
N TYR A 92 -9.51 5.67 -4.44
CA TYR A 92 -8.98 7.03 -4.28
C TYR A 92 -10.08 7.97 -3.77
N THR A 93 -9.71 8.90 -2.90
CA THR A 93 -10.59 10.01 -2.52
C THR A 93 -10.58 11.05 -3.64
N LYS A 94 -11.73 11.32 -4.25
CA LYS A 94 -11.84 12.30 -5.34
C LYS A 94 -11.72 13.73 -4.80
N VAL A 95 -10.61 14.40 -5.09
CA VAL A 95 -10.31 15.76 -4.58
C VAL A 95 -11.43 16.74 -4.93
N SER A 96 -11.99 16.64 -6.13
CA SER A 96 -13.04 17.56 -6.61
C SER A 96 -14.28 17.61 -5.70
N ARG A 97 -14.59 16.53 -4.97
CA ARG A 97 -15.75 16.47 -4.06
C ARG A 97 -15.56 17.29 -2.79
N PHE A 98 -14.31 17.55 -2.41
CA PHE A 98 -13.96 18.22 -1.15
C PHE A 98 -13.38 19.62 -1.36
N LEU A 99 -13.33 20.13 -2.59
CA LEU A 99 -12.69 21.41 -2.90
C LEU A 99 -13.25 22.58 -2.08
N GLN A 100 -14.55 22.60 -1.82
CA GLN A 100 -15.16 23.68 -1.03
C GLN A 100 -14.64 23.64 0.41
N TRP A 101 -14.74 22.48 1.07
CA TRP A 101 -14.24 22.27 2.42
C TRP A 101 -12.73 22.55 2.55
N ILE A 102 -11.93 22.11 1.56
CA ILE A 102 -10.48 22.38 1.52
C ILE A 102 -10.23 23.90 1.51
N LYS A 103 -10.91 24.64 0.63
CA LYS A 103 -10.75 26.10 0.54
C LYS A 103 -11.13 26.81 1.85
N GLU A 104 -12.25 26.42 2.44
CA GLU A 104 -12.74 26.99 3.71
C GLU A 104 -11.77 26.72 4.86
N THR A 105 -11.26 25.50 4.97
CA THR A 105 -10.31 25.10 6.01
C THR A 105 -8.96 25.79 5.84
N MET A 106 -8.47 25.92 4.60
CA MET A 106 -7.25 26.66 4.30
C MET A 106 -7.40 28.15 4.69
N LYS A 107 -8.55 28.75 4.40
CA LYS A 107 -8.85 30.14 4.76
C LYS A 107 -8.86 30.34 6.28
N SER A 108 -9.56 29.48 7.03
CA SER A 108 -9.64 29.62 8.49
C SER A 108 -8.28 29.48 9.18
N HIS A 109 -7.41 28.59 8.70
CA HIS A 109 -6.06 28.43 9.26
C HIS A 109 -5.10 29.55 8.85
N GLN A 110 -5.37 30.27 7.76
CA GLN A 110 -4.62 31.48 7.42
C GLN A 110 -5.00 32.64 8.35
N GLU A 111 -6.29 32.80 8.65
CA GLU A 111 -6.80 33.84 9.57
C GLU A 111 -6.28 33.63 11.01
N GLN A 112 -6.22 32.39 11.48
CA GLN A 112 -5.63 32.03 12.79
C GLN A 112 -4.12 32.25 12.91
N LYS A 113 -3.40 32.43 11.78
CA LYS A 113 -1.95 32.64 11.78
C LYS A 113 -1.56 34.12 11.79
N THR A 114 -2.55 34.99 11.61
CA THR A 114 -2.42 36.45 11.58
C THR A 114 -2.85 37.13 12.90
N ASP A 115 -3.36 36.37 13.85
CA ASP A 115 -3.60 36.79 15.26
C ASP A 115 -2.41 36.42 16.16
#